data_AF-A0A085K3G3-F1
#
_entry.id   AF-A0A085K3G3-F1
#
_cell.length_a   1.000
_cell.length_b   1.000
_cell.length_c   1.000
_cell.angle_alpha   90.00
_cell.angle_beta   90.00
_cell.angle_gamma   90.00
#
_symmetry.space_group_name_H-M   'P 1'
#
loop_
_entity.id
_entity.type
_entity.pdbx_description
1 polymer ?
#
loop_
_entity_poly.entity_id
_entity_poly.type
_entity_poly.pdbx_seq_one_letter_code
_entity_poly.pdbx_strand_id
1 'polypeptide(L)'
;MNEQESVEIQQETPPPARRRTSWLTPVLLLFAFLIGIGVTIWAMPQIERRWGQDETATPALPAPLLGSNAIPSGRPLTADAAQMLDARVIQLEERLNRITVEAQAASGNAARAEGLLVAFAARRALDTGAPLGYVEGQLRLRFGQAQPRAVATIINAAREPVTLADLRAGLVDVADRVTSPPADASWWDSFEHEARELIIIRKSSTPSPRPQMAMQRALRYIDASRVGAALAEVERMPDRAAADRWMQYARRYLEARRALDLIETAAILEPRQLRTTEGASVAQTSPLAP
;
A
#
# COMPACT_ATOMS: atom_id res chain seq x y z
N MET A 1 68.76 -29.06 22.79
CA MET A 1 68.59 -27.72 23.37
C MET A 1 68.29 -26.79 22.21
N ASN A 2 67.02 -26.39 22.07
CA ASN A 2 66.48 -25.28 21.27
C ASN A 2 66.72 -25.39 19.73
N GLU A 3 65.83 -25.02 18.81
CA GLU A 3 64.71 -24.07 18.82
C GLU A 3 63.55 -24.61 17.97
N GLN A 4 62.34 -24.34 18.44
CA GLN A 4 61.08 -24.56 17.75
C GLN A 4 60.89 -23.43 16.74
N GLU A 5 60.74 -23.75 15.46
CA GLU A 5 60.33 -22.80 14.44
C GLU A 5 58.81 -22.66 14.48
N SER A 6 58.35 -21.76 15.35
CA SER A 6 56.96 -21.31 15.44
C SER A 6 56.59 -20.54 14.18
N VAL A 7 55.77 -21.15 13.32
CA VAL A 7 55.06 -20.46 12.23
C VAL A 7 53.90 -19.68 12.84
N GLU A 8 54.17 -18.41 13.16
CA GLU A 8 53.18 -17.45 13.61
C GLU A 8 52.34 -16.98 12.41
N ILE A 9 51.10 -17.45 12.35
CA ILE A 9 50.09 -17.02 11.38
C ILE A 9 49.72 -15.56 11.72
N GLN A 10 50.30 -14.60 11.00
CA GLN A 10 49.90 -13.20 11.06
C GLN A 10 48.44 -13.07 10.62
N GLN A 11 47.57 -12.80 11.59
CA GLN A 11 46.21 -12.33 11.37
C GLN A 11 46.26 -10.90 10.83
N GLU A 12 46.03 -10.71 9.53
CA GLU A 12 45.74 -9.39 8.98
C GLU A 12 44.42 -8.86 9.57
N THR A 13 44.53 -7.83 10.40
CA THR A 13 43.40 -7.04 10.89
C THR A 13 42.98 -6.06 9.79
N PRO A 14 41.69 -5.98 9.40
CA PRO A 14 41.26 -4.95 8.45
C PRO A 14 41.35 -3.55 9.08
N PRO A 15 41.72 -2.51 8.32
CA PRO A 15 41.85 -1.17 8.86
C PRO A 15 40.47 -0.60 9.26
N PRO A 16 40.39 0.25 10.31
CA PRO A 16 39.16 0.94 10.62
C PRO A 16 38.81 1.92 9.50
N ALA A 17 37.62 1.78 8.92
CA ALA A 17 37.08 2.75 7.99
C ALA A 17 36.96 4.12 8.70
N ARG A 18 37.79 5.08 8.28
CA ARG A 18 37.68 6.48 8.72
C ARG A 18 36.32 7.02 8.30
N ARG A 19 35.39 7.09 9.25
CA ARG A 19 34.12 7.80 9.11
C ARG A 19 34.46 9.29 9.00
N ARG A 20 34.62 9.78 7.78
CA ARG A 20 34.80 11.20 7.48
C ARG A 20 33.47 11.88 7.82
N THR A 21 33.32 12.28 9.09
CA THR A 21 32.21 13.09 9.59
C THR A 21 32.11 14.31 8.69
N SER A 22 31.14 14.25 7.77
CA SER A 22 30.90 15.33 6.83
C SER A 22 30.20 16.44 7.60
N TRP A 23 30.98 17.29 8.26
CA TRP A 23 30.48 18.52 8.89
C TRP A 23 29.74 19.43 7.88
N LEU A 24 29.86 19.15 6.59
CA LEU A 24 29.09 19.77 5.51
C LEU A 24 27.60 19.42 5.56
N THR A 25 27.17 18.24 6.05
CA THR A 25 25.75 17.90 6.11
C THR A 25 24.95 18.70 7.14
N PRO A 26 25.40 18.90 8.40
CA PRO A 26 24.69 19.80 9.32
C PRO A 26 24.75 21.26 8.87
N VAL A 27 25.83 21.71 8.22
CA VAL A 27 25.92 23.08 7.68
C VAL A 27 24.93 23.27 6.53
N LEU A 28 24.78 22.29 5.63
CA LEU A 28 23.79 22.33 4.56
C LEU A 28 22.35 22.34 5.11
N LEU A 29 22.08 21.54 6.13
CA LEU A 29 20.78 21.51 6.82
C LEU A 29 20.47 22.85 7.50
N LEU A 30 21.46 23.46 8.16
CA LEU A 30 21.32 24.78 8.77
C LEU A 30 21.03 25.85 7.71
N PHE A 31 21.72 25.79 6.57
CA PHE A 31 21.51 26.72 5.47
C PHE A 31 20.12 26.56 4.85
N ALA A 32 19.67 25.33 4.61
CA ALA A 32 18.33 25.03 4.12
C ALA A 32 17.24 25.50 5.09
N PHE A 33 17.47 25.35 6.40
CA PHE A 33 16.56 25.83 7.44
C PHE A 33 16.48 27.37 7.48
N LEU A 34 17.61 28.06 7.38
CA LEU A 34 17.65 29.54 7.34
C LEU A 34 16.98 30.08 6.07
N ILE A 35 17.17 29.41 4.93
CA ILE A 35 16.45 29.76 3.68
C ILE A 35 14.95 29.55 3.86
N GLY A 36 14.53 28.45 4.47
CA GLY A 36 13.12 28.18 4.78
C GLY A 36 12.49 29.29 5.64
N ILE A 37 13.19 29.73 6.69
CA ILE A 37 12.74 30.85 7.54
C ILE A 37 12.64 32.15 6.73
N GLY A 38 13.65 32.46 5.91
CA GLY A 38 13.65 33.65 5.06
C GLY A 38 12.47 33.69 4.08
N VAL A 39 12.18 32.55 3.42
CA VAL A 39 11.02 32.42 2.52
C VAL A 39 9.72 32.57 3.30
N THR A 40 9.63 32.04 4.52
CA THR A 40 8.43 32.13 5.35
C THR A 40 8.17 33.58 5.79
N ILE A 41 9.20 34.30 6.24
CA ILE A 41 9.11 35.72 6.63
C ILE A 41 8.76 36.61 5.42
N TRP A 42 9.29 36.30 4.23
CA TRP A 42 8.98 37.06 3.01
C TRP A 42 7.58 36.76 2.45
N ALA A 43 7.11 35.51 2.56
CA ALA A 43 5.79 35.11 2.09
C ALA A 43 4.66 35.58 3.00
N MET A 44 4.90 35.72 4.31
CA MET A 44 3.88 36.13 5.28
C MET A 44 3.17 37.46 4.93
N PRO A 45 3.85 38.57 4.60
CA PRO A 45 3.18 39.83 4.26
C PRO A 45 2.43 39.78 2.91
N GLN A 46 2.77 38.86 2.01
CA GLN A 46 2.02 38.64 0.75
C GLN A 46 0.70 37.90 1.01
N ILE A 47 0.74 36.97 1.98
CA ILE A 47 -0.42 36.18 2.42
C ILE A 47 -1.37 37.04 3.25
N GLU A 48 -0.85 37.86 4.17
CA GLU A 48 -1.64 38.83 4.94
C GLU A 48 -2.30 39.89 4.06
N ARG A 49 -1.68 40.32 2.95
CA ARG A 49 -2.34 41.24 2.00
C ARG A 49 -3.47 40.58 1.21
N ARG A 50 -3.39 39.27 0.98
CA ARG A 50 -4.45 38.49 0.32
C ARG A 50 -5.61 38.15 1.25
N TRP A 51 -5.36 37.90 2.53
CA TRP A 51 -6.41 37.60 3.52
C TRP A 51 -6.90 38.82 4.31
N GLY A 52 -6.09 39.86 4.45
CA GLY A 52 -6.45 41.11 5.14
C GLY A 52 -7.43 42.00 4.37
N GLN A 53 -7.80 41.64 3.13
CA GLN A 53 -8.91 42.29 2.42
C GLN A 53 -10.28 41.70 2.79
N ASP A 54 -10.33 40.51 3.41
CA ASP A 54 -11.58 39.85 3.76
C ASP A 54 -12.01 40.04 5.23
N GLU A 55 -11.21 40.71 6.07
CA GLU A 55 -11.56 40.83 7.50
C GLU A 55 -11.14 42.15 8.15
N THR A 56 -11.86 43.22 7.82
CA THR A 56 -12.23 44.23 8.82
C THR A 56 -13.75 44.32 8.89
N ALA A 57 -14.37 43.22 9.33
CA ALA A 57 -15.71 43.28 9.89
C ALA A 57 -15.61 44.00 11.25
N THR A 58 -15.87 45.31 11.23
CA THR A 58 -16.04 46.09 12.46
C THR A 58 -17.14 45.44 13.29
N PRO A 59 -16.93 45.10 14.57
CA PRO A 59 -17.98 44.52 15.39
C PRO A 59 -19.10 45.56 15.55
N ALA A 60 -20.20 45.37 14.82
CA ALA A 60 -21.41 46.15 14.98
C ALA A 60 -22.02 45.82 16.35
N LEU A 61 -21.91 46.75 17.29
CA LEU A 61 -22.76 46.76 18.47
C LEU A 61 -24.23 46.71 18.01
N PRO A 62 -25.09 45.89 18.65
CA PRO A 62 -26.51 45.88 18.30
C PRO A 62 -27.10 47.26 18.59
N ALA A 63 -27.37 48.02 17.54
CA ALA A 63 -28.13 49.25 17.65
C ALA A 63 -29.51 48.92 18.23
N PRO A 64 -30.03 49.69 19.20
CA PRO A 64 -31.38 49.49 19.66
C PRO A 64 -32.33 49.67 18.47
N LEU A 65 -33.11 48.63 18.19
CA LEU A 65 -34.26 48.66 17.29
C LEU A 65 -35.31 49.60 17.91
N LEU A 66 -35.09 50.91 17.79
CA LEU A 66 -36.16 51.88 17.92
C LEU A 66 -37.05 51.68 16.70
N GLY A 67 -38.16 51.01 16.95
CA GLY A 67 -39.16 50.67 15.95
C GLY A 67 -39.58 51.91 15.18
N SER A 68 -39.24 51.91 13.90
CA SER A 68 -40.16 52.39 12.88
C SER A 68 -40.37 51.23 11.92
N ASN A 69 -41.28 50.34 12.31
CA ASN A 69 -41.85 49.35 11.39
C ASN A 69 -42.85 50.09 10.49
N ALA A 70 -42.35 51.06 9.73
CA ALA A 70 -43.04 51.52 8.54
C ALA A 70 -42.85 50.41 7.51
N ILE A 71 -43.80 49.47 7.49
CA ILE A 71 -44.00 48.60 6.33
C ILE A 71 -44.11 49.57 5.16
N PRO A 72 -43.17 49.60 4.20
CA PRO A 72 -43.35 50.43 3.02
C PRO A 72 -44.60 49.87 2.33
N SER A 73 -45.69 50.63 2.43
CA SER A 73 -46.93 50.37 1.71
C SER A 73 -46.56 50.08 0.27
N GLY A 74 -46.94 48.89 -0.21
CA GLY A 74 -46.45 48.29 -1.45
C GLY A 74 -46.35 49.27 -2.60
N ARG A 75 -45.14 49.79 -2.83
CA ARG A 75 -44.80 50.39 -4.11
C ARG A 75 -44.73 49.22 -5.08
N PRO A 76 -45.52 49.20 -6.16
CA PRO A 76 -45.45 48.11 -7.13
C PRO A 76 -43.99 48.00 -7.58
N LEU A 77 -43.47 46.76 -7.57
CA LEU A 77 -42.20 46.46 -8.22
C LEU A 77 -42.28 47.06 -9.63
N THR A 78 -41.38 47.99 -9.93
CA THR A 78 -41.25 48.45 -11.32
C THR A 78 -40.85 47.24 -12.16
N ALA A 79 -41.35 47.15 -13.39
CA ALA A 79 -41.08 46.02 -14.28
C ALA A 79 -39.56 45.76 -14.39
N ASP A 80 -38.76 46.82 -14.44
CA ASP A 80 -37.29 46.76 -14.47
C ASP A 80 -36.68 46.11 -13.21
N ALA A 81 -37.20 46.44 -12.02
CA ALA A 81 -36.73 45.84 -10.78
C ALA A 81 -37.07 44.35 -10.72
N ALA A 82 -38.27 43.96 -11.17
CA ALA A 82 -38.66 42.55 -11.25
C ALA A 82 -37.75 41.76 -12.21
N GLN A 83 -37.43 42.31 -13.38
CA GLN A 83 -36.52 41.69 -14.36
C GLN A 83 -35.08 41.55 -13.81
N MET A 84 -34.59 42.53 -13.06
CA MET A 84 -33.26 42.46 -12.43
C MET A 84 -33.19 41.41 -11.31
N LEU A 85 -34.25 41.23 -10.53
CA LEU A 85 -34.32 40.15 -9.54
C LEU A 85 -34.33 38.78 -10.22
N ASP A 86 -35.11 38.62 -11.29
CA ASP A 86 -35.20 37.37 -12.04
C ASP A 86 -33.82 36.97 -12.62
N ALA A 87 -33.11 37.92 -13.23
CA ALA A 87 -31.75 37.70 -13.72
C ALA A 87 -30.76 37.31 -12.60
N ARG A 88 -30.89 37.89 -11.40
CA ARG A 88 -30.07 37.53 -10.23
C ARG A 88 -30.39 36.14 -9.70
N VAL A 89 -31.67 35.75 -9.70
CA VAL A 89 -32.10 34.40 -9.29
C VAL A 89 -31.49 33.37 -10.22
N ILE A 90 -31.62 33.55 -11.54
CA ILE A 90 -31.03 32.67 -12.55
C ILE A 90 -29.50 32.57 -12.36
N GLN A 91 -28.80 33.69 -12.11
CA GLN A 91 -27.36 33.69 -11.86
C GLN A 91 -26.98 32.94 -10.57
N LEU A 92 -27.78 33.07 -9.51
CA LEU A 92 -27.56 32.35 -8.25
C LEU A 92 -27.81 30.85 -8.40
N GLU A 93 -28.86 30.46 -9.12
CA GLU A 93 -29.17 29.06 -9.44
C GLU A 93 -28.01 28.41 -10.23
N GLU A 94 -27.51 29.08 -11.26
CA GLU A 94 -26.35 28.61 -12.03
C GLU A 94 -25.10 28.46 -11.14
N ARG A 95 -24.82 29.45 -10.28
CA ARG A 95 -23.69 29.39 -9.35
C ARG A 95 -23.84 28.25 -8.34
N LEU A 96 -25.04 28.03 -7.81
CA LEU A 96 -25.33 26.93 -6.88
C LEU A 96 -25.19 25.56 -7.56
N ASN A 97 -25.65 25.41 -8.79
CA ASN A 97 -25.46 24.19 -9.58
C ASN A 97 -23.97 23.89 -9.77
N ARG A 98 -23.20 24.91 -10.16
CA ARG A 98 -21.73 24.78 -10.29
C ARG A 98 -21.06 24.37 -8.98
N ILE A 99 -21.40 25.04 -7.87
CA ILE A 99 -20.85 24.70 -6.54
C ILE A 99 -21.21 23.27 -6.16
N THR A 100 -22.45 22.83 -6.44
CA THR A 100 -22.90 21.47 -6.14
C THR A 100 -22.09 20.43 -6.90
N VAL A 101 -21.84 20.64 -8.19
CA VAL A 101 -21.01 19.75 -9.01
C VAL A 101 -19.55 19.74 -8.52
N GLU A 102 -18.97 20.91 -8.23
CA GLU A 102 -17.61 21.03 -7.70
C GLU A 102 -17.46 20.35 -6.33
N ALA A 103 -18.45 20.52 -5.43
CA ALA A 103 -18.47 19.89 -4.11
C ALA A 103 -18.57 18.37 -4.20
N GLN A 104 -19.38 17.83 -5.09
CA GLN A 104 -19.46 16.39 -5.35
C GLN A 104 -18.17 15.82 -5.95
N ALA A 105 -17.52 16.57 -6.87
CA ALA A 105 -16.22 16.20 -7.40
C ALA A 105 -15.15 16.17 -6.30
N ALA A 106 -15.12 17.17 -5.42
CA ALA A 106 -14.24 17.22 -4.27
C ALA A 106 -14.46 16.06 -3.31
N SER A 107 -15.72 15.76 -2.97
CA SER A 107 -16.10 14.63 -2.11
C SER A 107 -15.67 13.28 -2.72
N GLY A 108 -15.89 13.08 -4.02
CA GLY A 108 -15.43 11.87 -4.71
C GLY A 108 -13.91 11.70 -4.71
N ASN A 109 -13.17 12.80 -4.88
CA ASN A 109 -11.71 12.78 -4.79
C ASN A 109 -11.21 12.49 -3.37
N ALA A 110 -11.85 13.05 -2.35
CA ALA A 110 -11.54 12.76 -0.96
C ALA A 110 -11.79 11.28 -0.63
N ALA A 111 -12.95 10.73 -1.03
CA ALA A 111 -13.26 9.32 -0.83
C ALA A 111 -12.24 8.37 -1.51
N ARG A 112 -11.80 8.71 -2.73
CA ARG A 112 -10.71 7.98 -3.42
C ARG A 112 -9.42 8.01 -2.61
N ALA A 113 -8.99 9.19 -2.16
CA ALA A 113 -7.76 9.35 -1.39
C ALA A 113 -7.81 8.57 -0.08
N GLU A 114 -8.92 8.66 0.65
CA GLU A 114 -9.14 7.91 1.88
C GLU A 114 -9.14 6.39 1.64
N GLY A 115 -9.77 5.93 0.56
CA GLY A 115 -9.76 4.53 0.16
C GLY A 115 -8.34 4.02 -0.07
N LEU A 116 -7.50 4.80 -0.78
CA LEU A 116 -6.09 4.48 -1.00
C LEU A 116 -5.29 4.46 0.30
N LEU A 117 -5.54 5.37 1.23
CA LEU A 117 -4.87 5.38 2.55
C LEU A 117 -5.20 4.12 3.36
N VAL A 118 -6.47 3.70 3.36
CA VAL A 118 -6.89 2.47 4.04
C VAL A 118 -6.29 1.23 3.38
N ALA A 119 -6.28 1.17 2.04
CA ALA A 119 -5.66 0.08 1.29
C ALA A 119 -4.14 0.00 1.56
N PHE A 120 -3.45 1.15 1.57
CA PHE A 120 -2.03 1.23 1.90
C PHE A 120 -1.74 0.79 3.33
N ALA A 121 -2.57 1.21 4.30
CA ALA A 121 -2.43 0.80 5.69
C ALA A 121 -2.62 -0.72 5.86
N ALA A 122 -3.60 -1.31 5.17
CA ALA A 122 -3.83 -2.75 5.16
C ALA A 122 -2.65 -3.53 4.55
N ARG A 123 -2.11 -3.02 3.42
CA ARG A 123 -0.93 -3.59 2.76
C ARG A 123 0.30 -3.55 3.67
N ARG A 124 0.57 -2.41 4.31
CA ARG A 124 1.66 -2.27 5.29
C ARG A 124 1.50 -3.25 6.45
N ALA A 125 0.29 -3.39 6.99
CA ALA A 125 0.03 -4.30 8.11
C ALA A 125 0.36 -5.76 7.71
N LEU A 126 -0.12 -6.22 6.56
CA LEU A 126 0.19 -7.56 6.05
C LEU A 126 1.67 -7.75 5.72
N ASP A 127 2.30 -6.77 5.07
CA ASP A 127 3.72 -6.84 4.69
C ASP A 127 4.64 -6.90 5.94
N THR A 128 4.22 -6.28 7.05
CA THR A 128 4.96 -6.30 8.34
C THR A 128 4.51 -7.39 9.30
N GLY A 129 3.46 -8.14 8.98
CA GLY A 129 2.83 -9.11 9.88
C GLY A 129 2.16 -8.49 11.11
N ALA A 130 1.83 -7.19 11.06
CA ALA A 130 1.13 -6.50 12.14
C ALA A 130 -0.39 -6.73 12.05
N PRO A 131 -1.11 -6.72 13.19
CA PRO A 131 -2.58 -6.76 13.16
C PRO A 131 -3.13 -5.49 12.52
N LEU A 132 -4.29 -5.60 11.85
CA LEU A 132 -4.93 -4.46 11.18
C LEU A 132 -5.36 -3.34 12.15
N GLY A 133 -5.69 -3.67 13.39
CA GLY A 133 -6.19 -2.71 14.37
C GLY A 133 -7.41 -1.94 13.85
N TYR A 134 -7.37 -0.61 13.92
CA TYR A 134 -8.44 0.28 13.44
C TYR A 134 -8.74 0.10 11.92
N VAL A 135 -7.75 -0.31 11.12
CA VAL A 135 -7.88 -0.47 9.67
C VAL A 135 -8.94 -1.53 9.32
N GLU A 136 -9.12 -2.56 10.16
CA GLU A 136 -10.13 -3.60 9.94
C GLU A 136 -11.54 -3.01 9.91
N GLY A 137 -11.87 -2.10 10.84
CA GLY A 137 -13.15 -1.41 10.86
C GLY A 137 -13.36 -0.54 9.62
N GLN A 138 -12.32 0.18 9.19
CA GLN A 138 -12.37 1.00 7.98
C GLN A 138 -12.53 0.18 6.70
N LEU A 139 -11.86 -0.97 6.60
CA LEU A 139 -12.02 -1.88 5.46
C LEU A 139 -13.47 -2.35 5.34
N ARG A 140 -14.07 -2.79 6.45
CA ARG A 140 -15.48 -3.23 6.47
C ARG A 140 -16.44 -2.10 6.14
N LEU A 141 -16.22 -0.93 6.74
CA LEU A 141 -17.08 0.22 6.52
C LEU A 141 -17.07 0.64 5.04
N ARG A 142 -15.87 0.81 4.46
CA ARG A 142 -15.70 1.43 3.15
C ARG A 142 -15.79 0.46 1.98
N PHE A 143 -15.13 -0.69 2.10
CA PHE A 143 -15.02 -1.67 1.03
C PHE A 143 -15.96 -2.87 1.23
N GLY A 144 -16.62 -2.99 2.38
CA GLY A 144 -17.45 -4.17 2.67
C GLY A 144 -18.64 -4.37 1.72
N GLN A 145 -19.18 -3.29 1.12
CA GLN A 145 -20.22 -3.40 0.09
C GLN A 145 -19.65 -3.66 -1.31
N ALA A 146 -18.61 -2.91 -1.71
CA ALA A 146 -18.03 -3.04 -3.04
C ALA A 146 -17.23 -4.35 -3.21
N GLN A 147 -16.49 -4.77 -2.18
CA GLN A 147 -15.53 -5.88 -2.22
C GLN A 147 -15.60 -6.78 -0.97
N PRO A 148 -16.76 -7.37 -0.64
CA PRO A 148 -16.94 -8.15 0.59
C PRO A 148 -15.96 -9.32 0.72
N ARG A 149 -15.71 -10.04 -0.38
CA ARG A 149 -14.80 -11.20 -0.40
C ARG A 149 -13.35 -10.77 -0.16
N ALA A 150 -12.89 -9.71 -0.83
CA ALA A 150 -11.52 -9.22 -0.66
C ALA A 150 -11.28 -8.74 0.77
N VAL A 151 -12.23 -8.01 1.35
CA VAL A 151 -12.17 -7.57 2.76
C VAL A 151 -12.07 -8.76 3.70
N ALA A 152 -12.91 -9.79 3.53
CA ALA A 152 -12.84 -11.00 4.35
C ALA A 152 -11.49 -11.72 4.23
N THR A 153 -10.95 -11.85 3.01
CA THR A 153 -9.63 -12.44 2.78
C THR A 153 -8.52 -11.66 3.48
N ILE A 154 -8.51 -10.33 3.39
CA ILE A 154 -7.51 -9.47 4.04
C ILE A 154 -7.58 -9.61 5.57
N ILE A 155 -8.79 -9.58 6.13
CA ILE A 155 -8.98 -9.72 7.59
C ILE A 155 -8.52 -11.10 8.06
N ASN A 156 -8.88 -12.16 7.35
CA ASN A 156 -8.44 -13.52 7.69
C ASN A 156 -6.91 -13.66 7.58
N ALA A 157 -6.32 -13.12 6.52
CA ALA A 157 -4.87 -13.12 6.33
C ALA A 157 -4.14 -12.34 7.44
N ALA A 158 -4.73 -11.25 7.95
CA ALA A 158 -4.13 -10.47 9.03
C ALA A 158 -4.18 -11.13 10.41
N ARG A 159 -5.06 -12.12 10.60
CA ARG A 159 -5.12 -12.90 11.85
C ARG A 159 -3.99 -13.92 11.93
N GLU A 160 -3.59 -14.48 10.79
CA GLU A 160 -2.48 -15.41 10.66
C GLU A 160 -1.54 -14.92 9.55
N PRO A 161 -0.79 -13.84 9.81
CA PRO A 161 0.04 -13.22 8.79
C PRO A 161 1.11 -14.21 8.30
N VAL A 162 1.27 -14.25 6.99
CA VAL A 162 2.39 -14.93 6.32
C VAL A 162 3.19 -13.84 5.64
N THR A 163 4.43 -13.63 6.06
CA THR A 163 5.31 -12.64 5.44
C THR A 163 6.21 -13.28 4.39
N LEU A 164 6.82 -12.44 3.55
CA LEU A 164 7.84 -12.90 2.61
C LEU A 164 9.04 -13.54 3.34
N ALA A 165 9.39 -13.02 4.52
CA ALA A 165 10.44 -13.58 5.35
C ALA A 165 10.08 -14.99 5.84
N ASP A 166 8.84 -15.22 6.26
CA ASP A 166 8.35 -16.54 6.68
C ASP A 166 8.37 -17.53 5.52
N LEU A 167 7.95 -17.10 4.32
CA LEU A 167 8.01 -17.94 3.12
C LEU A 167 9.44 -18.30 2.73
N ARG A 168 10.37 -17.35 2.85
CA ARG A 168 11.80 -17.60 2.60
C ARG A 168 12.38 -18.59 3.61
N ALA A 169 12.14 -18.35 4.90
CA ALA A 169 12.61 -19.20 5.98
C ALA A 169 12.02 -20.61 5.85
N GLY A 170 10.71 -20.71 5.61
CA GLY A 170 10.02 -21.98 5.40
C GLY A 170 10.53 -22.74 4.17
N LEU A 171 10.89 -22.04 3.09
CA LEU A 171 11.47 -22.68 1.91
C LEU A 171 12.87 -23.26 2.19
N VAL A 172 13.68 -22.54 2.96
CA VAL A 172 15.00 -23.04 3.41
C VAL A 172 14.85 -24.25 4.34
N ASP A 173 13.89 -24.25 5.26
CA ASP A 173 13.64 -25.37 6.19
C ASP A 173 13.18 -26.67 5.50
N VAL A 174 12.49 -26.55 4.36
CA VAL A 174 12.06 -27.72 3.57
C VAL A 174 13.05 -28.11 2.48
N ALA A 175 14.12 -27.35 2.27
CA ALA A 175 15.01 -27.50 1.13
C ALA A 175 15.61 -28.91 1.01
N ASP A 176 16.17 -29.44 2.09
CA ASP A 176 16.84 -30.74 2.08
C ASP A 176 15.84 -31.90 1.90
N ARG A 177 14.63 -31.76 2.45
CA ARG A 177 13.56 -32.77 2.32
C ARG A 177 13.02 -32.85 0.90
N VAL A 178 12.73 -31.69 0.30
CA VAL A 178 12.10 -31.60 -1.03
C VAL A 178 13.08 -31.94 -2.17
N THR A 179 14.38 -31.79 -1.93
CA THR A 179 15.43 -32.10 -2.92
C THR A 179 15.98 -33.51 -2.81
N SER A 180 15.70 -34.22 -1.72
CA SER A 180 16.05 -35.64 -1.57
C SER A 180 15.08 -36.53 -2.34
N PRO A 181 15.54 -37.62 -2.98
CA PRO A 181 14.63 -38.61 -3.57
C PRO A 181 13.72 -39.20 -2.48
N PRO A 182 12.43 -39.43 -2.75
CA PRO A 182 11.54 -40.07 -1.78
C PRO A 182 12.08 -41.46 -1.39
N ALA A 183 11.93 -41.83 -0.12
CA ALA A 183 12.46 -43.09 0.44
C ALA A 183 11.90 -44.35 -0.27
N ASP A 184 10.79 -44.19 -1.00
CA ASP A 184 10.07 -45.25 -1.70
C ASP A 184 10.43 -45.33 -3.21
N ALA A 185 11.37 -44.50 -3.69
CA ALA A 185 11.87 -44.59 -5.06
C ALA A 185 12.68 -45.89 -5.21
N SER A 186 12.02 -46.90 -5.76
CA SER A 186 12.52 -48.25 -6.06
C SER A 186 13.86 -48.20 -6.81
N TRP A 187 14.94 -48.19 -6.03
CA TRP A 187 16.30 -48.42 -6.49
C TRP A 187 16.45 -49.77 -7.20
N TRP A 188 15.55 -50.71 -6.90
CA TRP A 188 15.46 -52.02 -7.55
C TRP A 188 14.92 -51.94 -8.99
N ASP A 189 13.93 -51.10 -9.27
CA ASP A 189 13.39 -50.93 -10.65
C ASP A 189 14.42 -50.25 -11.57
N SER A 190 15.25 -49.37 -11.01
CA SER A 190 16.33 -48.70 -11.74
C SER A 190 17.48 -49.68 -12.06
N PHE A 191 17.79 -50.59 -11.13
CA PHE A 191 18.82 -51.61 -11.30
C PHE A 191 18.48 -52.63 -12.40
N GLU A 192 17.21 -53.04 -12.52
CA GLU A 192 16.77 -54.01 -13.55
C GLU A 192 16.74 -53.42 -14.97
N HIS A 193 16.60 -52.10 -15.09
CA HIS A 193 16.65 -51.41 -16.38
C HIS A 193 18.09 -51.14 -16.82
N GLU A 194 18.99 -50.76 -15.90
CA GLU A 194 20.40 -50.48 -16.20
C GLU A 194 21.22 -51.74 -16.51
N ALA A 195 20.85 -52.92 -16.00
CA ALA A 195 21.49 -54.18 -16.38
C ALA A 195 21.30 -54.55 -17.87
N ARG A 196 20.32 -53.95 -18.56
CA ARG A 196 20.07 -54.13 -20.01
C ARG A 196 20.77 -53.10 -20.89
N GLU A 197 21.22 -51.97 -20.35
CA GLU A 197 21.95 -50.93 -21.07
C GLU A 197 23.38 -50.79 -20.53
N LEU A 198 24.28 -51.58 -21.11
CA LEU A 198 25.72 -51.32 -21.28
C LEU A 198 26.39 -50.30 -20.32
N ILE A 199 27.09 -50.86 -19.34
CA ILE A 199 28.17 -50.34 -18.47
C ILE A 199 28.73 -48.95 -18.87
N ILE A 200 28.32 -47.91 -18.16
CA ILE A 200 29.17 -46.76 -17.79
C ILE A 200 29.08 -46.59 -16.27
N ILE A 201 30.10 -47.07 -15.56
CA ILE A 201 30.26 -46.87 -14.13
C ILE A 201 30.54 -45.39 -13.88
N ARG A 202 29.54 -44.66 -13.35
CA ARG A 202 29.77 -43.40 -12.64
C ARG A 202 29.32 -43.56 -11.19
N LYS A 203 30.23 -43.27 -10.25
CA LYS A 203 30.01 -43.32 -8.79
C LYS A 203 28.75 -42.52 -8.42
N SER A 204 27.77 -43.22 -7.85
CA SER A 204 26.39 -42.78 -7.56
C SER A 204 26.22 -42.03 -6.22
N SER A 205 27.28 -41.45 -5.64
CA SER A 205 27.19 -40.74 -4.35
C SER A 205 26.77 -39.26 -4.48
N THR A 206 26.22 -38.83 -5.61
CA THR A 206 25.78 -37.44 -5.81
C THR A 206 24.33 -37.43 -6.26
N PRO A 207 23.37 -36.94 -5.46
CA PRO A 207 21.98 -36.79 -5.89
C PRO A 207 21.90 -35.98 -7.19
N SER A 208 20.88 -36.21 -8.01
CA SER A 208 20.66 -35.49 -9.27
C SER A 208 20.74 -33.97 -9.03
N PRO A 209 21.49 -33.19 -9.85
CA PRO A 209 21.59 -31.75 -9.66
C PRO A 209 20.29 -31.00 -10.02
N ARG A 210 19.30 -31.68 -10.62
CA ARG A 210 18.06 -31.05 -11.11
C ARG A 210 17.16 -30.49 -10.00
N PRO A 211 16.81 -31.24 -8.93
CA PRO A 211 15.99 -30.71 -7.83
C PRO A 211 16.70 -29.61 -7.04
N GLN A 212 18.01 -29.74 -6.82
CA GLN A 212 18.81 -28.72 -6.12
C GLN A 212 18.86 -27.40 -6.92
N MET A 213 19.05 -27.48 -8.25
CA MET A 213 18.95 -26.30 -9.11
C MET A 213 17.54 -25.69 -9.13
N ALA A 214 16.48 -26.51 -9.06
CA ALA A 214 15.10 -26.04 -8.94
C ALA A 214 14.90 -25.29 -7.61
N MET A 215 15.40 -25.83 -6.50
CA MET A 215 15.34 -25.18 -5.19
C MET A 215 16.07 -23.82 -5.18
N GLN A 216 17.25 -23.76 -5.78
CA GLN A 216 17.98 -22.48 -5.92
C GLN A 216 17.23 -21.47 -6.80
N ARG A 217 16.51 -21.91 -7.84
CA ARG A 217 15.61 -21.02 -8.62
C ARG A 217 14.44 -20.52 -7.77
N ALA A 218 13.81 -21.40 -7.00
CA ALA A 218 12.71 -21.04 -6.12
C ALA A 218 13.13 -19.98 -5.09
N LEU A 219 14.29 -20.16 -4.44
CA LEU A 219 14.86 -19.18 -3.50
C LEU A 219 15.14 -17.83 -4.18
N ARG A 220 15.73 -17.83 -5.38
CA ARG A 220 15.94 -16.58 -6.15
C ARG A 220 14.62 -15.89 -6.51
N TYR A 221 13.56 -16.65 -6.78
CA TYR A 221 12.24 -16.05 -7.01
C TYR A 221 11.66 -15.43 -5.74
N ILE A 222 11.80 -16.08 -4.57
CA ILE A 222 11.40 -15.50 -3.29
C ILE A 222 12.18 -14.22 -2.97
N ASP A 223 13.50 -14.23 -3.17
CA ASP A 223 14.35 -13.05 -2.96
C ASP A 223 13.97 -11.89 -3.91
N ALA A 224 13.42 -12.20 -5.09
CA ALA A 224 12.87 -11.23 -6.04
C ALA A 224 11.38 -10.89 -5.78
N SER A 225 10.80 -11.30 -4.65
CA SER A 225 9.37 -11.15 -4.30
C SER A 225 8.39 -11.81 -5.29
N ARG A 226 8.85 -12.79 -6.07
CA ARG A 226 8.07 -13.54 -7.06
C ARG A 226 7.55 -14.86 -6.49
N VAL A 227 6.70 -14.79 -5.47
CA VAL A 227 6.18 -15.96 -4.74
C VAL A 227 5.44 -16.95 -5.65
N GLY A 228 4.67 -16.48 -6.63
CA GLY A 228 3.97 -17.36 -7.58
C GLY A 228 4.92 -18.19 -8.45
N ALA A 229 6.05 -17.62 -8.85
CA ALA A 229 7.06 -18.35 -9.63
C ALA A 229 7.80 -19.37 -8.75
N ALA A 230 8.09 -19.02 -7.49
CA ALA A 230 8.66 -19.95 -6.52
C ALA A 230 7.73 -21.13 -6.24
N LEU A 231 6.43 -20.87 -6.04
CA LEU A 231 5.41 -21.89 -5.83
C LEU A 231 5.36 -22.87 -7.01
N ALA A 232 5.31 -22.37 -8.24
CA ALA A 232 5.29 -23.20 -9.45
C ALA A 232 6.56 -24.05 -9.61
N GLU A 233 7.70 -23.59 -9.08
CA GLU A 233 8.94 -24.37 -9.09
C GLU A 233 8.90 -25.52 -8.10
N VAL A 234 8.42 -25.27 -6.86
CA VAL A 234 8.27 -26.28 -5.81
C VAL A 234 7.22 -27.32 -6.17
N GLU A 235 6.12 -26.93 -6.83
CA GLU A 235 5.07 -27.86 -7.30
C GLU A 235 5.60 -28.91 -8.29
N ARG A 236 6.69 -28.61 -9.00
CA ARG A 236 7.34 -29.52 -9.97
C ARG A 236 8.45 -30.37 -9.36
N MET A 237 8.74 -30.22 -8.06
CA MET A 237 9.79 -30.98 -7.38
C MET A 237 9.34 -32.42 -7.10
N PRO A 238 10.31 -33.37 -7.04
CA PRO A 238 9.99 -34.80 -6.90
C PRO A 238 9.26 -35.12 -5.59
N ASP A 239 9.68 -34.54 -4.46
CA ASP A 239 9.00 -34.69 -3.17
C ASP A 239 8.25 -33.40 -2.77
N ARG A 240 7.24 -33.05 -3.56
CA ARG A 240 6.37 -31.89 -3.27
C ARG A 240 5.54 -32.05 -2.00
N ALA A 241 5.29 -33.29 -1.56
CA ALA A 241 4.48 -33.57 -0.37
C ALA A 241 5.18 -33.05 0.90
N ALA A 242 6.51 -33.16 0.97
CA ALA A 242 7.30 -32.55 2.03
C ALA A 242 7.15 -31.02 2.13
N ALA A 243 6.71 -30.35 1.06
CA ALA A 243 6.48 -28.91 0.99
C ALA A 243 5.02 -28.47 1.14
N ASP A 244 4.07 -29.38 1.41
CA ASP A 244 2.63 -29.07 1.36
C ASP A 244 2.24 -27.88 2.25
N ARG A 245 2.77 -27.82 3.48
CA ARG A 245 2.53 -26.70 4.41
C ARG A 245 3.07 -25.38 3.85
N TRP A 246 4.26 -25.40 3.28
CA TRP A 246 4.85 -24.22 2.66
C TRP A 246 4.03 -23.74 1.46
N MET A 247 3.56 -24.67 0.61
CA MET A 247 2.71 -24.34 -0.54
C MET A 247 1.37 -23.73 -0.11
N GLN A 248 0.76 -24.22 0.99
CA GLN A 248 -0.44 -23.62 1.56
C GLN A 248 -0.21 -22.18 2.02
N TYR A 249 0.90 -21.90 2.71
CA TYR A 249 1.26 -20.54 3.11
C TYR A 249 1.54 -19.63 1.91
N ALA A 250 2.22 -20.13 0.88
CA ALA A 250 2.46 -19.37 -0.34
C ALA A 250 1.16 -19.00 -1.06
N ARG A 251 0.19 -19.93 -1.13
CA ARG A 251 -1.14 -19.67 -1.71
C ARG A 251 -1.90 -18.63 -0.89
N ARG A 252 -1.93 -18.76 0.43
CA ARG A 252 -2.57 -17.79 1.34
C ARG A 252 -1.97 -16.38 1.17
N TYR A 253 -0.65 -16.28 1.06
CA TYR A 253 0.04 -15.02 0.79
C TYR A 253 -0.40 -14.39 -0.55
N LEU A 254 -0.46 -15.20 -1.61
CA LEU A 254 -0.87 -14.73 -2.94
C LEU A 254 -2.35 -14.29 -2.97
N GLU A 255 -3.22 -15.01 -2.28
CA GLU A 255 -4.63 -14.65 -2.13
C GLU A 255 -4.80 -13.32 -1.40
N ALA A 256 -4.08 -13.13 -0.29
CA ALA A 256 -4.06 -11.87 0.44
C ALA A 256 -3.59 -10.70 -0.45
N ARG A 257 -2.53 -10.91 -1.25
CA ARG A 257 -2.04 -9.87 -2.17
C ARG A 257 -3.03 -9.53 -3.27
N ARG A 258 -3.67 -10.54 -3.86
CA ARG A 258 -4.71 -10.34 -4.87
C ARG A 258 -5.91 -9.59 -4.29
N ALA A 259 -6.29 -9.89 -3.05
CA ALA A 259 -7.36 -9.17 -2.36
C ALA A 259 -6.99 -7.70 -2.09
N LEU A 260 -5.74 -7.41 -1.73
CA LEU A 260 -5.23 -6.04 -1.62
C LEU A 260 -5.32 -5.29 -2.95
N ASP A 261 -4.91 -5.92 -4.06
CA ASP A 261 -4.97 -5.32 -5.39
C ASP A 261 -6.42 -5.02 -5.81
N LEU A 262 -7.39 -5.86 -5.42
CA LEU A 262 -8.81 -5.62 -5.67
C LEU A 262 -9.35 -4.40 -4.91
N ILE A 263 -9.01 -4.22 -3.63
CA ILE A 263 -9.45 -3.02 -2.89
C ILE A 263 -8.75 -1.75 -3.38
N GLU A 264 -7.50 -1.84 -3.82
CA GLU A 264 -6.76 -0.73 -4.43
C GLU A 264 -7.43 -0.33 -5.76
N THR A 265 -7.78 -1.31 -6.59
CA THR A 265 -8.51 -1.09 -7.85
C THR A 265 -9.88 -0.48 -7.59
N ALA A 266 -10.62 -0.99 -6.60
CA ALA A 266 -11.92 -0.44 -6.21
C ALA A 266 -11.81 1.01 -5.70
N ALA A 267 -10.74 1.32 -4.96
CA ALA A 267 -10.45 2.69 -4.52
C ALA A 267 -10.30 3.65 -5.71
N ILE A 268 -9.62 3.22 -6.78
CA ILE A 268 -9.34 4.06 -7.95
C ILE A 268 -10.56 4.18 -8.88
N LEU A 269 -11.15 3.05 -9.26
CA LEU A 269 -12.12 2.94 -10.35
C LEU A 269 -13.58 3.07 -9.90
N GLU A 270 -13.89 2.68 -8.67
CA GLU A 270 -15.27 2.65 -8.17
C GLU A 270 -15.54 3.50 -6.91
N PRO A 271 -15.11 4.78 -6.83
CA PRO A 271 -15.33 5.61 -5.63
C PRO A 271 -16.79 5.70 -5.20
N ARG A 272 -17.74 5.62 -6.14
CA ARG A 272 -19.19 5.71 -5.90
C ARG A 272 -19.74 4.53 -5.08
N GLN A 273 -19.12 3.36 -5.17
CA GLN A 273 -19.54 2.17 -4.40
C GLN A 273 -18.87 2.12 -3.02
N LEU A 274 -17.92 3.02 -2.77
CA LEU A 274 -17.26 3.15 -1.48
C LEU A 274 -18.08 4.08 -0.59
N ARG A 275 -17.84 3.96 0.71
CA ARG A 275 -18.38 4.87 1.72
C ARG A 275 -17.32 5.82 2.25
N THR A 276 -17.78 6.96 2.72
CA THR A 276 -16.95 7.94 3.45
C THR A 276 -16.58 7.41 4.85
N THR A 277 -15.72 8.15 5.56
CA THR A 277 -15.41 7.92 6.99
C THR A 277 -16.65 7.78 7.87
N GLU A 278 -17.71 8.52 7.53
CA GLU A 278 -18.98 8.59 8.27
C GLU A 278 -19.97 7.50 7.84
N GLY A 279 -19.60 6.66 6.85
CA GLY A 279 -20.44 5.59 6.34
C GLY A 279 -21.47 6.02 5.29
N ALA A 280 -21.46 7.29 4.87
CA ALA A 280 -22.32 7.79 3.81
C ALA A 280 -21.86 7.29 2.42
N SER A 281 -22.82 7.05 1.53
CA SER A 281 -22.53 6.70 0.13
C SER A 281 -21.94 7.91 -0.61
N VAL A 282 -20.97 7.68 -1.49
CA VAL A 282 -20.38 8.75 -2.31
C VAL A 282 -21.36 9.12 -3.43
N ALA A 283 -22.09 10.22 -3.23
CA ALA A 283 -23.00 10.78 -4.23
C ALA A 283 -22.24 11.65 -5.23
N GLN A 284 -22.18 11.21 -6.49
CA GLN A 284 -21.70 12.00 -7.61
C GLN A 284 -22.82 11.98 -8.65
N THR A 285 -23.64 13.03 -8.72
CA THR A 285 -24.61 13.15 -9.81
C THR A 285 -23.83 13.32 -11.10
N SER A 286 -24.05 12.42 -12.07
CA SER A 286 -23.40 12.52 -13.37
C SER A 286 -23.80 13.85 -14.01
N PRO A 287 -22.88 14.63 -14.59
CA PRO A 287 -23.21 15.88 -15.30
C PRO A 287 -24.08 15.65 -16.55
N LEU A 288 -24.50 14.41 -16.80
CA LEU A 288 -25.36 13.95 -17.89
C LEU A 288 -26.71 13.38 -17.40
N ALA A 289 -27.02 13.47 -16.11
CA ALA A 289 -28.35 13.09 -15.61
C ALA A 289 -29.34 14.25 -15.88
N PRO A 290 -30.52 13.97 -16.48
CA PRO A 290 -31.53 14.98 -16.75
C PRO A 290 -32.15 15.56 -15.48
#